data_AF-A0A1F9CZY0-F1
#
_entry.id   AF-A0A1F9CZY0-F1
#
_cell.length_a   1.000
_cell.length_b   1.000
_cell.length_c   1.000
_cell.angle_alpha   90.00
_cell.angle_beta   90.00
_cell.angle_gamma   90.00
#
_symmetry.space_group_name_H-M   'P 1'
#
loop_
_entity.id
_entity.type
_entity.pdbx_description
1 polymer ?
#
loop_
_entity_poly.entity_id
_entity_poly.type
_entity_poly.pdbx_seq_one_letter_code
_entity_poly.pdbx_strand_id
1 'polypeptide(L)'
;MWFTLPFVGVVLNGTSSVLYATVAEMISPSARSRGYGLYYAITLGSGAMAPMAYGLFSDSFGLSLTLISIAVIVLLTLPLTRYLAAPKSLAY
;
A
#
# COMPACT_ATOMS: atom_id res chain seq x y z
N MET A 1 -17.65 -15.59 -4.37
CA MET A 1 -16.89 -15.34 -3.12
C MET A 1 -15.68 -16.27 -2.98
N TRP A 2 -15.84 -17.60 -2.95
CA TRP A 2 -14.71 -18.53 -2.77
C TRP A 2 -13.67 -18.51 -3.89
N PHE A 3 -14.10 -18.33 -5.13
CA PHE A 3 -13.20 -18.25 -6.28
C PHE A 3 -12.38 -16.95 -6.33
N THR A 4 -12.90 -15.84 -5.78
CA THR A 4 -12.25 -14.52 -5.81
C THR A 4 -11.27 -14.32 -4.65
N LEU A 5 -11.50 -14.99 -3.52
CA LEU A 5 -10.63 -14.94 -2.33
C LEU A 5 -9.14 -15.23 -2.62
N PRO A 6 -8.76 -16.27 -3.39
CA PRO A 6 -7.35 -16.51 -3.70
C PRO A 6 -6.72 -15.35 -4.49
N PHE A 7 -7.43 -14.76 -5.46
CA PHE A 7 -6.92 -13.60 -6.21
C PHE A 7 -6.73 -12.38 -5.32
N VAL A 8 -7.69 -12.10 -4.44
CA VAL A 8 -7.58 -11.02 -3.44
C VAL A 8 -6.38 -11.28 -2.52
N GLY A 9 -6.19 -12.52 -2.06
CA GLY A 9 -5.05 -12.91 -1.23
C GLY A 9 -3.71 -12.71 -1.93
N VAL A 10 -3.60 -13.06 -3.22
CA VAL A 10 -2.39 -12.84 -4.04
C VAL A 10 -2.09 -11.36 -4.18
N VAL A 11 -3.08 -10.52 -4.51
CA VAL A 11 -2.88 -9.08 -4.65
C VAL A 11 -2.49 -8.44 -3.32
N LEU A 12 -3.18 -8.79 -2.23
CA LEU A 12 -2.89 -8.26 -0.89
C LEU A 12 -1.51 -8.67 -0.36
N ASN A 13 -1.04 -9.89 -0.67
CA ASN A 13 0.31 -10.32 -0.28
C ASN A 13 1.39 -9.78 -1.21
N GLY A 14 1.11 -9.67 -2.51
CA GLY A 14 2.09 -9.23 -3.52
C GLY A 14 2.49 -7.76 -3.41
N THR A 15 1.59 -6.89 -2.94
CA THR A 15 1.87 -5.44 -2.78
C THR A 15 3.04 -5.17 -1.84
N SER A 16 3.10 -5.86 -0.70
CA SER A 16 4.16 -5.67 0.29
C SER A 16 5.54 -5.97 -0.29
N SER A 17 5.68 -7.08 -1.04
CA SER A 17 6.95 -7.47 -1.67
C SER A 17 7.47 -6.43 -2.66
N VAL A 18 6.58 -5.88 -3.50
CA VAL A 18 6.94 -4.85 -4.49
C VAL A 18 7.36 -3.56 -3.80
N LEU A 19 6.65 -3.14 -2.75
CA LEU A 19 6.97 -1.93 -1.99
C LEU A 19 8.32 -2.07 -1.26
N TYR A 20 8.62 -3.23 -0.65
CA TYR A 20 9.93 -3.47 -0.04
C TYR A 20 11.07 -3.42 -1.04
N ALA A 21 10.90 -4.07 -2.21
CA ALA A 21 11.88 -4.01 -3.29
C ALA A 21 12.14 -2.56 -3.73
N THR A 22 11.08 -1.77 -3.87
CA THR A 22 11.17 -0.35 -4.23
C THR A 22 11.97 0.45 -3.21
N VAL A 23 11.76 0.24 -1.89
CA VAL A 23 12.54 0.92 -0.85
C VAL A 23 14.01 0.54 -0.93
N ALA A 24 14.32 -0.74 -1.18
CA ALA A 24 15.69 -1.21 -1.34
C ALA A 24 16.40 -0.60 -2.56
N GLU A 25 15.66 -0.34 -3.64
CA GLU A 25 16.15 0.26 -4.89
C GLU A 25 16.29 1.79 -4.80
N MET A 26 15.38 2.48 -4.11
CA MET A 26 15.40 3.94 -3.99
C MET A 26 16.41 4.46 -2.96
N ILE A 27 16.69 3.70 -1.90
CA ILE A 27 17.53 4.14 -0.79
C ILE A 27 18.92 3.51 -0.87
N SER A 28 19.95 4.34 -0.69
CA SER A 28 21.35 3.89 -0.67
C SER A 28 21.59 2.83 0.41
N PRO A 29 22.53 1.89 0.21
CA PRO A 29 22.77 0.79 1.16
C PRO A 29 23.03 1.26 2.61
N SER A 30 23.76 2.37 2.78
CA SER A 30 24.08 2.94 4.09
C SER A 30 22.89 3.56 4.82
N ALA A 31 21.84 3.96 4.10
CA ALA A 31 20.62 4.56 4.67
C ALA A 31 19.41 3.59 4.68
N ARG A 32 19.57 2.37 4.15
CA ARG A 32 18.45 1.42 3.93
C ARG A 32 17.70 1.05 5.21
N SER A 33 18.39 0.92 6.34
CA SER A 33 17.74 0.68 7.65
C SER A 33 16.79 1.81 8.04
N ARG A 34 17.20 3.07 7.86
CA ARG A 34 16.33 4.25 8.09
C ARG A 34 15.19 4.32 7.08
N GLY A 35 15.46 3.98 5.82
CA GLY A 35 14.44 3.91 4.77
C GLY A 35 13.32 2.92 5.11
N TYR A 36 13.66 1.70 5.51
CA TYR A 36 12.68 0.72 5.99
C TYR A 36 11.99 1.18 7.28
N GLY A 37 12.72 1.77 8.22
CA GLY A 37 12.13 2.33 9.44
C GLY A 37 11.03 3.34 9.15
N LEU A 38 11.26 4.27 8.21
CA LEU A 38 10.25 5.23 7.79
C LEU A 38 9.08 4.57 7.07
N TYR A 39 9.36 3.64 6.14
CA TYR A 39 8.32 2.86 5.44
C TYR A 39 7.38 2.16 6.42
N TYR A 40 7.92 1.44 7.41
CA TYR A 40 7.13 0.74 8.40
C TYR A 40 6.39 1.69 9.32
N ALA A 41 7.02 2.78 9.79
CA ALA A 41 6.36 3.77 10.64
C ALA A 41 5.11 4.35 9.96
N ILE A 42 5.22 4.75 8.68
CA ILE A 42 4.09 5.27 7.91
C ILE A 42 3.03 4.19 7.69
N THR A 43 3.44 2.97 7.31
CA THR A 43 2.51 1.88 7.01
C THR A 43 1.71 1.46 8.24
N LEU A 44 2.38 1.22 9.37
CA LEU A 44 1.71 0.87 10.63
C LEU A 44 0.87 2.03 11.16
N GLY A 45 1.38 3.26 11.11
CA GLY A 45 0.64 4.44 11.53
C GLY A 45 -0.66 4.62 10.72
N SER A 46 -0.58 4.49 9.40
CA SER A 46 -1.75 4.54 8.52
C SER A 46 -2.73 3.41 8.81
N GLY A 47 -2.21 2.18 9.03
CA GLY A 47 -3.02 1.02 9.38
C GLY A 47 -3.75 1.16 10.72
N ALA A 48 -3.13 1.83 11.70
CA ALA A 48 -3.77 2.14 12.97
C ALA A 48 -4.82 3.24 12.86
N MET A 49 -4.60 4.24 11.99
CA MET A 49 -5.52 5.36 11.79
C MET A 49 -6.73 5.00 10.92
N ALA A 50 -6.57 4.10 9.95
CA ALA A 50 -7.61 3.79 8.96
C ALA A 50 -8.94 3.29 9.58
N PRO A 51 -8.97 2.38 10.57
CA PRO A 51 -10.22 1.94 11.17
C PRO A 51 -11.00 3.07 11.84
N MET A 52 -10.32 4.00 12.53
CA MET A 52 -10.98 5.17 13.12
C MET A 52 -11.54 6.09 12.02
N ALA A 53 -10.73 6.42 11.01
CA ALA A 53 -11.14 7.32 9.95
C ALA A 53 -12.34 6.77 9.15
N TYR A 54 -12.25 5.51 8.71
CA TYR A 54 -13.35 4.88 7.96
C TYR A 54 -14.53 4.49 8.85
N GLY A 55 -14.33 4.23 10.14
CA GLY A 55 -15.40 4.05 11.12
C GLY A 55 -16.25 5.31 11.23
N LEU A 56 -15.63 6.46 11.50
CA LEU A 56 -16.32 7.75 11.56
C LEU A 56 -16.99 8.14 10.23
N PHE A 57 -16.32 7.83 9.10
CA PHE A 57 -16.89 8.04 7.78
C PHE A 57 -18.12 7.16 7.54
N SER A 58 -18.08 5.90 7.97
CA SER A 58 -19.21 4.97 7.89
C SER A 58 -20.37 5.39 8.78
N ASP A 59 -20.10 5.90 9.98
CA ASP A 59 -21.16 6.38 10.87
C ASP A 59 -21.87 7.61 10.29
N SER A 60 -21.15 8.44 9.51
CA SER A 60 -21.68 9.67 8.94
C SER A 60 -22.39 9.47 7.59
N PHE A 61 -21.87 8.59 6.72
CA PHE A 61 -22.31 8.43 5.33
C PHE A 61 -22.84 7.03 5.00
N GLY A 62 -22.75 6.10 5.94
CA GLY A 62 -23.16 4.71 5.78
C GLY A 62 -22.09 3.80 5.18
N LEU A 63 -22.34 2.50 5.34
CA LEU A 63 -21.40 1.44 4.94
C LEU A 63 -21.13 1.41 3.43
N SER A 64 -22.17 1.57 2.60
CA SER A 64 -22.01 1.46 1.14
C SER A 64 -21.08 2.53 0.56
N LEU A 65 -21.24 3.80 0.96
CA LEU A 65 -20.36 4.88 0.50
C LEU A 65 -18.92 4.70 1.01
N THR A 66 -18.76 4.16 2.22
CA THR A 66 -17.45 3.84 2.80
C THR A 66 -16.73 2.75 2.00
N LEU A 67 -17.42 1.68 1.63
CA LEU A 67 -16.82 0.61 0.82
C LEU A 67 -16.47 1.10 -0.59
N ILE A 68 -17.30 1.96 -1.19
CA ILE A 68 -17.00 2.58 -2.48
C ILE A 68 -15.74 3.47 -2.37
N SER A 69 -15.62 4.28 -1.33
CA SER A 69 -14.45 5.16 -1.15
C SER A 69 -13.16 4.36 -0.95
N ILE A 70 -13.19 3.28 -0.16
CA ILE A 70 -12.08 2.33 -0.02
C ILE A 70 -11.71 1.73 -1.37
N ALA A 71 -12.70 1.26 -2.14
CA ALA A 71 -12.45 0.68 -3.47
C ALA A 71 -11.80 1.68 -4.43
N VAL A 72 -12.25 2.94 -4.43
CA VAL A 72 -11.66 4.02 -5.24
C VAL A 72 -10.21 4.29 -4.80
N ILE A 73 -9.94 4.41 -3.50
CA ILE A 73 -8.58 4.63 -2.99
C ILE A 73 -7.65 3.48 -3.36
N VAL A 74 -8.11 2.24 -3.24
CA VAL A 74 -7.35 1.05 -3.68
C VAL A 74 -7.09 1.11 -5.19
N LEU A 75 -8.09 1.42 -6.01
CA LEU A 75 -7.92 1.55 -7.47
C LEU A 75 -6.95 2.68 -7.84
N LEU A 76 -6.93 3.79 -7.10
CA LEU A 76 -5.99 4.90 -7.30
C LEU A 76 -4.54 4.51 -7.03
N THR A 77 -4.27 3.42 -6.30
CA THR A 77 -2.89 2.91 -6.16
C THR A 77 -2.33 2.39 -7.48
N LEU A 78 -3.17 1.84 -8.38
CA LEU A 78 -2.74 1.28 -9.66
C LEU A 78 -2.12 2.29 -10.63
N PRO A 79 -2.66 3.51 -10.85
CA PRO A 79 -1.96 4.53 -11.62
C PRO A 79 -0.74 5.08 -10.90
N LEU A 80 -0.74 5.11 -9.56
CA LEU A 80 0.39 5.60 -8.76
C LEU A 80 1.62 4.69 -8.85
N THR A 81 1.44 3.37 -9.01
CA THR A 81 2.56 2.44 -9.18
C THR A 81 3.44 2.76 -10.40
N ARG A 82 2.90 3.45 -11.41
CA ARG A 82 3.68 3.88 -12.59
C ARG A 82 4.76 4.90 -12.26
N TYR A 83 4.62 5.59 -11.13
CA TYR A 83 5.58 6.57 -10.62
C TYR A 83 6.51 5.98 -9.55
N LEU A 84 6.23 4.76 -9.08
CA LEU A 84 7.22 3.98 -8.33
C LEU A 84 8.34 3.60 -9.31
N ALA A 85 9.58 3.85 -8.89
CA ALA A 85 10.76 3.90 -9.75
C ALA A 85 10.81 2.75 -10.79
N ALA A 86 11.05 3.13 -12.05
CA ALA A 86 11.42 2.18 -13.09
C ALA A 86 12.75 1.51 -12.71
N PRO A 87 12.93 0.22 -13.03
CA PRO A 87 14.15 -0.51 -12.69
C PRO A 87 15.34 0.20 -13.33
N LYS A 88 16.26 0.71 -12.51
CA LYS A 88 17.64 0.93 -12.98
C LYS A 88 18.27 -0.44 -13.15
N SER A 89 17.99 -1.07 -14.29
CA SER A 89 18.80 -2.14 -14.82
C SER A 89 20.25 -1.65 -14.90
N LEU A 90 21.12 -2.30 -14.11
CA LEU A 90 22.55 -2.45 -14.30
C LEU A 90 23.38 -1.15 -14.48
N ALA A 91 24.02 -0.76 -13.38
CA ALA A 91 25.40 -0.24 -13.46
C ALA A 91 26.10 -0.66 -12.16
N TYR A 92 26.73 -1.84 -12.19
CA TYR A 92 28.02 -2.24 -11.58
C TYR A 92 28.13 -3.76 -11.62
#